data_AF-A0A956I0Z2-F1
#
_entry.id   AF-A0A956I0Z2-F1
#
_cell.length_a   1.000
_cell.length_b   1.000
_cell.length_c   1.000
_cell.angle_alpha   90.00
_cell.angle_beta   90.00
_cell.angle_gamma   90.00
#
_symmetry.space_group_name_H-M   'P 1'
#
loop_
_entity.id
_entity.type
_entity.pdbx_description
1 polymer ?
#
loop_
_entity_poly.entity_id
_entity_poly.type
_entity_poly.pdbx_seq_one_letter_code
_entity_poly.pdbx_strand_id
1 'polypeptide(L)'
;MDVPERLTARVVSPGDDPTIHGYAVADDLARHFGFAEVVFLALTGDVPDRRIGRIFERALVCAAPITIAEAPSHAAVLARLSGARPSSVAAVAAVGVAEQSRFRLEQLAPLLSWLREGREGPAPRSAPEPGTAALHDVLQEAGLVVDERDRDLSLTAALVAVFHDLGLREAWQLEAAFVVARWPLAQAEAMSNTPGALGTYPIRLPSFDLRGTPREP
;
A
#
# COMPACT_ATOMS: atom_id res chain seq x y z
N MET A 1 -6.82 31.68 21.76
CA MET A 1 -6.75 30.26 21.36
C MET A 1 -5.45 29.76 21.93
N ASP A 2 -5.49 28.98 23.01
CA ASP A 2 -4.27 28.48 23.64
C ASP A 2 -3.62 27.46 22.71
N VAL A 3 -2.35 27.72 22.36
CA VAL A 3 -1.55 26.82 21.53
C VAL A 3 -0.93 25.79 22.47
N PRO A 4 -1.06 24.48 22.19
CA PRO A 4 -0.47 23.45 23.06
C PRO A 4 1.06 23.58 23.08
N GLU A 5 1.65 23.55 24.28
CA GLU A 5 3.10 23.65 24.47
C GLU A 5 3.87 22.38 24.04
N ARG A 6 3.17 21.24 23.91
CA ARG A 6 3.78 19.93 23.60
C ARG A 6 2.93 19.11 22.64
N LEU A 7 3.62 18.33 21.80
CA LEU A 7 3.00 17.26 21.01
C LEU A 7 2.83 16.02 21.89
N THR A 8 1.61 15.50 21.98
CA THR A 8 1.31 14.28 22.74
C THR A 8 1.19 13.10 21.79
N ALA A 9 2.01 12.07 22.00
CA ALA A 9 1.89 10.80 21.29
C ALA A 9 0.59 10.09 21.72
N ARG A 10 -0.21 9.64 20.75
CA ARG A 10 -1.50 8.98 21.00
C ARG A 10 -1.50 7.48 20.70
N VAL A 11 -0.59 7.06 19.83
CA VAL A 11 -0.48 5.67 19.36
C VAL A 11 0.62 4.93 20.11
N VAL A 12 1.79 5.56 20.26
CA VAL A 12 2.95 4.97 20.93
C VAL A 12 3.18 5.66 22.26
N SER A 13 3.27 4.88 23.35
CA SER A 13 3.75 5.38 24.63
C SER A 13 5.22 5.00 24.79
N PRO A 14 6.16 5.96 24.85
CA PRO A 14 7.56 5.66 25.07
C PRO A 14 7.83 5.32 26.54
N GLY A 15 8.97 4.67 26.83
CA GLY A 15 9.40 4.34 28.18
C GLY A 15 10.28 3.09 28.20
N ASP A 16 10.59 2.60 29.41
CA ASP A 16 11.32 1.34 29.61
C ASP A 16 10.51 0.11 29.12
N ASP A 17 9.18 0.23 29.11
CA ASP A 17 8.24 -0.71 28.50
C ASP A 17 7.33 0.02 27.50
N PRO A 18 7.79 0.21 26.25
CA PRO A 18 7.03 0.96 25.27
C PRO A 18 5.78 0.19 24.85
N THR A 19 4.69 0.93 24.61
CA THR A 19 3.41 0.34 24.16
C THR A 19 2.94 0.92 22.83
N ILE A 20 2.23 0.12 22.04
CA ILE A 20 1.50 0.55 20.83
C ILE A 20 0.03 0.29 21.08
N HIS A 21 -0.81 1.32 21.04
CA HIS A 21 -2.24 1.23 21.38
C HIS A 21 -2.50 0.53 22.74
N GLY A 22 -1.58 0.69 23.69
CA GLY A 22 -1.66 0.07 25.02
C GLY A 22 -1.08 -1.35 25.14
N TYR A 23 -0.66 -1.97 24.03
CA TYR A 23 -0.04 -3.29 24.02
C TYR A 23 1.48 -3.19 24.19
N ALA A 24 2.05 -3.94 25.13
CA ALA A 24 3.48 -3.95 25.40
C ALA A 24 4.28 -4.52 24.22
N VAL A 25 5.28 -3.78 23.73
CA VAL A 25 6.00 -4.16 22.50
C VAL A 25 6.76 -5.47 22.68
N ALA A 26 7.54 -5.60 23.76
CA ALA A 26 8.43 -6.76 23.96
C ALA A 26 7.72 -7.95 24.62
N ASP A 27 6.81 -7.68 25.55
CA ASP A 27 6.17 -8.73 26.35
C ASP A 27 4.89 -9.27 25.73
N ASP A 28 4.24 -8.52 24.84
CA ASP A 28 3.02 -8.95 24.15
C ASP A 28 3.25 -9.06 22.64
N LEU A 29 3.44 -7.92 21.96
CA LEU A 29 3.46 -7.86 20.49
C LEU A 29 4.54 -8.75 19.86
N ALA A 30 5.78 -8.64 20.31
CA ALA A 30 6.90 -9.39 19.76
C ALA A 30 6.81 -10.91 20.00
N ARG A 31 6.01 -11.36 20.98
CA ARG A 31 5.89 -12.79 21.34
C ARG A 31 4.69 -13.46 20.68
N HIS A 32 3.64 -12.69 20.41
CA HIS A 32 2.34 -13.25 20.04
C HIS A 32 1.86 -12.88 18.64
N PHE A 33 2.46 -11.86 18.02
CA PHE A 33 1.97 -11.30 16.75
C PHE A 33 3.06 -11.24 15.68
N GLY A 34 2.65 -11.44 14.43
CA GLY A 34 3.48 -11.20 13.26
C GLY A 34 3.58 -9.71 12.92
N PHE A 35 4.55 -9.35 12.08
CA PHE A 35 4.74 -7.96 11.65
C PHE A 35 3.49 -7.37 10.98
N ALA A 36 2.79 -8.14 10.14
CA ALA A 36 1.56 -7.69 9.50
C ALA A 36 0.44 -7.39 10.51
N GLU A 37 0.33 -8.16 11.60
CA GLU A 37 -0.66 -7.94 12.65
C GLU A 37 -0.35 -6.68 13.48
N VAL A 38 0.94 -6.39 13.70
CA VAL A 38 1.37 -5.13 14.33
C VAL A 38 1.10 -3.92 13.42
N VAL A 39 1.30 -4.06 12.10
CA VAL A 39 0.90 -3.04 11.12
C VAL A 39 -0.62 -2.84 11.17
N PHE A 40 -1.40 -3.92 11.20
CA PHE A 40 -2.86 -3.83 11.32
C PHE A 40 -3.25 -3.05 12.59
N LEU A 41 -2.71 -3.42 13.75
CA LEU A 41 -2.93 -2.72 15.02
C LEU A 41 -2.58 -1.23 14.92
N ALA A 42 -1.46 -0.88 14.28
CA ALA A 42 -1.05 0.52 14.14
C ALA A 42 -1.99 1.33 13.23
N LEU A 43 -2.67 0.69 12.28
CA LEU A 43 -3.60 1.34 11.36
C LEU A 43 -5.02 1.42 11.92
N THR A 44 -5.48 0.39 12.64
CA THR A 44 -6.87 0.27 13.09
C THR A 44 -7.05 0.61 14.57
N GLY A 45 -6.02 0.45 15.39
CA GLY A 45 -6.09 0.49 16.85
C GLY A 45 -6.57 -0.83 17.49
N ASP A 46 -6.90 -1.84 16.67
CA ASP A 46 -7.45 -3.12 17.12
C ASP A 46 -6.50 -4.27 16.79
N VAL A 47 -6.43 -5.25 17.68
CA VAL A 47 -5.65 -6.48 17.47
C VAL A 47 -6.47 -7.45 16.60
N PRO A 48 -5.91 -7.97 15.50
CA PRO A 48 -6.63 -8.91 14.66
C PRO A 48 -6.70 -10.29 15.33
N ASP A 49 -7.78 -11.02 15.06
CA ASP A 49 -7.77 -12.46 15.31
C ASP A 49 -6.85 -13.17 14.31
N ARG A 50 -6.50 -14.44 14.57
CA ARG A 50 -5.58 -15.21 13.70
C ARG A 50 -6.05 -15.33 12.25
N ARG A 51 -7.36 -15.31 11.99
CA ARG A 51 -7.91 -15.43 10.64
C ARG A 51 -7.75 -14.09 9.91
N ILE A 52 -8.13 -12.98 10.55
CA ILE A 52 -7.94 -11.61 10.05
C ILE A 52 -6.46 -11.35 9.78
N GLY A 53 -5.58 -11.70 10.72
CA GLY A 53 -4.12 -11.52 10.58
C GLY A 53 -3.57 -12.21 9.33
N ARG A 54 -3.98 -13.46 9.07
CA ARG A 54 -3.59 -14.18 7.85
C ARG A 54 -4.14 -13.57 6.57
N ILE A 55 -5.43 -13.19 6.55
CA ILE A 55 -6.03 -12.55 5.36
C ILE A 55 -5.30 -11.23 5.07
N PHE A 56 -5.05 -10.42 6.09
CA PHE A 56 -4.33 -9.15 5.96
C PHE A 56 -2.91 -9.35 5.43
N GLU A 57 -2.15 -10.29 6.00
CA GLU A 57 -0.81 -10.62 5.53
C GLU A 57 -0.80 -11.02 4.05
N ARG A 58 -1.71 -11.91 3.63
CA ARG A 58 -1.84 -12.33 2.23
C ARG A 58 -2.23 -11.17 1.32
N ALA A 59 -3.15 -10.33 1.74
CA ALA A 59 -3.54 -9.14 0.99
C ALA A 59 -2.36 -8.17 0.81
N LEU A 60 -1.54 -7.94 1.85
CA LEU A 60 -0.32 -7.14 1.74
C LEU A 60 0.68 -7.76 0.74
N VAL A 61 0.89 -9.07 0.79
CA VAL A 61 1.78 -9.77 -0.16
C VAL A 61 1.26 -9.64 -1.61
N CYS A 62 -0.04 -9.77 -1.83
CA CYS A 62 -0.64 -9.57 -3.15
C CYS A 62 -0.61 -8.11 -3.62
N ALA A 63 -0.62 -7.15 -2.69
CA ALA A 63 -0.48 -5.72 -2.98
C ALA A 63 0.98 -5.29 -3.25
N ALA A 64 1.95 -6.08 -2.79
CA ALA A 64 3.37 -5.74 -2.83
C ALA A 64 3.97 -5.52 -4.23
N PRO A 65 3.61 -6.30 -5.29
CA PRO A 65 4.24 -6.17 -6.59
C PRO A 65 4.22 -4.73 -7.12
N ILE A 66 5.42 -4.26 -7.43
CA ILE A 66 5.67 -2.98 -8.07
C ILE A 66 6.89 -3.15 -8.97
N THR A 67 6.88 -2.53 -10.15
CA THR A 67 7.96 -2.69 -11.14
C THR A 67 8.64 -1.35 -11.43
N ILE A 68 9.81 -1.40 -12.08
CA ILE A 68 10.51 -0.21 -12.59
C ILE A 68 9.68 0.61 -13.58
N ALA A 69 8.66 0.01 -14.20
CA ALA A 69 7.76 0.70 -15.11
C ALA A 69 6.77 1.62 -14.36
N GLU A 70 6.67 1.49 -13.04
CA GLU A 70 5.82 2.33 -12.21
C GLU A 70 6.61 3.50 -11.62
N ALA A 71 5.96 4.67 -11.57
CA ALA A 71 6.57 5.92 -11.15
C ALA A 71 7.36 5.87 -9.83
N PRO A 72 6.92 5.18 -8.76
CA PRO A 72 7.63 5.17 -7.48
C PRO A 72 8.99 4.47 -7.57
N SER A 73 9.02 3.24 -8.09
CA SER A 73 10.26 2.48 -8.27
C SER A 73 11.18 3.18 -9.25
N HIS A 74 10.62 3.73 -10.33
CA HIS A 74 11.36 4.49 -11.32
C HIS A 74 12.08 5.72 -10.72
N ALA A 75 11.35 6.52 -9.95
CA ALA A 75 11.90 7.71 -9.29
C ALA A 75 12.99 7.33 -8.27
N ALA A 76 12.78 6.27 -7.49
CA ALA A 76 13.77 5.78 -6.54
C ALA A 76 15.07 5.31 -7.23
N VAL A 77 14.94 4.62 -8.37
CA VAL A 77 16.08 4.18 -9.19
C VAL A 77 16.82 5.36 -9.80
N LEU A 78 16.11 6.36 -10.33
CA LEU A 78 16.74 7.59 -10.83
C LEU A 78 17.48 8.34 -9.71
N ALA A 79 16.90 8.42 -8.51
CA ALA A 79 17.57 9.00 -7.36
C ALA A 79 18.87 8.24 -7.03
N ARG A 80 18.83 6.91 -7.03
CA ARG A 80 20.02 6.08 -6.82
C ARG A 80 21.08 6.32 -7.89
N LEU A 81 20.71 6.26 -9.16
CA LEU A 81 21.62 6.48 -10.29
C LEU A 81 22.21 7.89 -10.29
N SER A 82 21.52 8.86 -9.71
CA SER A 82 22.01 10.24 -9.49
C SER A 82 22.95 10.38 -8.28
N GLY A 83 23.26 9.27 -7.58
CA GLY A 83 24.16 9.25 -6.43
C GLY A 83 23.51 9.55 -5.08
N ALA A 84 22.17 9.50 -5.00
CA ALA A 84 21.48 9.71 -3.73
C ALA A 84 21.86 8.65 -2.69
N ARG A 85 21.89 9.08 -1.42
CA ARG A 85 22.11 8.20 -0.27
C ARG A 85 20.95 7.22 -0.11
N PRO A 86 21.16 6.02 0.48
CA PRO A 86 20.09 5.04 0.68
C PRO A 86 18.85 5.58 1.39
N SER A 87 19.02 6.45 2.40
CA SER A 87 17.89 7.08 3.11
C SER A 87 17.07 8.01 2.22
N SER A 88 17.72 8.79 1.35
CA SER A 88 17.04 9.63 0.37
C SER A 88 16.29 8.81 -0.67
N VAL A 89 16.87 7.68 -1.12
CA VAL A 89 16.19 6.77 -2.04
C VAL A 89 14.97 6.13 -1.39
N ALA A 90 15.08 5.70 -0.12
CA ALA A 90 13.96 5.16 0.64
C ALA A 90 12.82 6.19 0.77
N ALA A 91 13.15 7.46 1.03
CA ALA A 91 12.17 8.54 1.11
C ALA A 91 11.47 8.80 -0.24
N VAL A 92 12.23 8.83 -1.35
CA VAL A 92 11.65 8.98 -2.70
C VAL A 92 10.71 7.82 -3.02
N ALA A 93 11.11 6.59 -2.71
CA ALA A 93 10.26 5.42 -2.91
C ALA A 93 8.96 5.53 -2.09
N ALA A 94 9.06 5.86 -0.79
CA ALA A 94 7.90 5.96 0.09
C ALA A 94 6.91 7.05 -0.36
N VAL A 95 7.41 8.25 -0.69
CA VAL A 95 6.58 9.36 -1.20
C VAL A 95 5.94 8.97 -2.54
N GLY A 96 6.72 8.40 -3.46
CA GLY A 96 6.18 7.96 -4.74
C GLY A 96 5.06 6.94 -4.58
N VAL A 97 5.25 5.93 -3.73
CA VAL A 97 4.22 4.91 -3.48
C VAL A 97 2.99 5.54 -2.84
N ALA A 98 3.15 6.45 -1.87
CA ALA A 98 2.02 7.13 -1.22
C ALA A 98 1.19 7.93 -2.23
N GLU A 99 1.83 8.73 -3.09
CA GLU A 99 1.13 9.53 -4.10
C GLU A 99 0.46 8.65 -5.16
N GLN A 100 1.11 7.57 -5.60
CA GLN A 100 0.49 6.63 -6.53
C GLN A 100 -0.72 5.92 -5.90
N SER A 101 -0.62 5.52 -4.63
CA SER A 101 -1.72 4.89 -3.88
C SER A 101 -2.90 5.84 -3.74
N ARG A 102 -2.66 7.10 -3.34
CA ARG A 102 -3.71 8.13 -3.26
C ARG A 102 -4.43 8.29 -4.59
N PHE A 103 -3.67 8.50 -5.68
CA PHE A 103 -4.25 8.66 -7.02
C PHE A 103 -5.12 7.45 -7.43
N ARG A 104 -4.67 6.22 -7.15
CA ARG A 104 -5.46 5.01 -7.42
C ARG A 104 -6.73 4.95 -6.57
N LEU A 105 -6.66 5.32 -5.30
CA LEU A 105 -7.84 5.34 -4.43
C LEU A 105 -8.85 6.41 -4.84
N GLU A 106 -8.40 7.56 -5.34
CA GLU A 106 -9.27 8.59 -5.94
C GLU A 106 -10.02 8.04 -7.17
N GLN A 107 -9.34 7.28 -8.03
CA GLN A 107 -9.98 6.59 -9.16
C GLN A 107 -11.01 5.53 -8.72
N LEU A 108 -10.85 4.99 -7.51
CA LEU A 108 -11.74 4.02 -6.88
C LEU A 108 -12.76 4.67 -5.95
N ALA A 109 -12.94 6.00 -5.96
CA ALA A 109 -13.92 6.68 -5.14
C ALA A 109 -15.36 6.11 -5.27
N PRO A 110 -15.86 5.73 -6.46
CA PRO A 110 -17.17 5.07 -6.57
C PRO A 110 -17.25 3.73 -5.83
N LEU A 111 -16.18 2.91 -5.88
CA LEU A 111 -16.10 1.65 -5.16
C LEU A 111 -16.14 1.88 -3.64
N LEU A 112 -15.36 2.86 -3.15
CA LEU A 112 -15.34 3.21 -1.73
C LEU A 112 -16.70 3.70 -1.21
N SER A 113 -17.46 4.45 -2.02
CA SER A 113 -18.84 4.83 -1.68
C SER A 113 -19.73 3.60 -1.56
N TRP A 114 -19.69 2.73 -2.57
CA TRP A 114 -20.46 1.48 -2.61
C TRP A 114 -20.16 0.56 -1.43
N LEU A 115 -18.88 0.42 -1.03
CA LEU A 115 -18.48 -0.36 0.14
C LEU A 115 -19.02 0.23 1.45
N ARG A 116 -19.01 1.56 1.61
CA ARG A 116 -19.53 2.25 2.81
C ARG A 116 -21.04 2.19 2.92
N GLU A 117 -21.74 2.19 1.79
CA GLU A 117 -23.20 2.07 1.69
C GLU A 117 -23.70 0.64 1.89
N GLY A 118 -22.80 -0.31 2.19
CA GLY A 118 -23.20 -1.70 2.48
C GLY A 118 -23.35 -2.58 1.25
N ARG A 119 -22.75 -2.18 0.11
CA ARG A 119 -22.71 -2.96 -1.13
C ARG A 119 -24.07 -3.14 -1.81
N GLU A 120 -24.96 -2.15 -1.70
CA GLU A 120 -26.26 -2.20 -2.38
C GLU A 120 -26.07 -2.08 -3.90
N GLY A 121 -26.67 -3.02 -4.66
CA GLY A 121 -26.58 -3.05 -6.12
C GLY A 121 -25.28 -3.63 -6.70
N PRO A 122 -25.05 -3.49 -8.02
CA PRO A 122 -23.87 -4.03 -8.69
C PRO A 122 -22.61 -3.24 -8.32
N ALA A 123 -21.47 -3.94 -8.23
CA ALA A 123 -20.19 -3.32 -7.96
C ALA A 123 -19.83 -2.32 -9.09
N PRO A 124 -19.23 -1.16 -8.74
CA PRO A 124 -18.71 -0.23 -9.74
C PRO A 124 -17.66 -0.90 -10.64
N ARG A 125 -17.75 -0.63 -11.95
CA ARG A 125 -16.79 -1.18 -12.90
C ARG A 125 -15.39 -0.64 -12.62
N SER A 126 -14.40 -1.53 -12.72
CA SER A 126 -12.98 -1.20 -12.71
C SER A 126 -12.31 -1.79 -13.95
N ALA A 127 -11.19 -1.22 -14.37
CA ALA A 127 -10.45 -1.75 -15.50
C ALA A 127 -9.84 -3.11 -15.11
N PRO A 128 -9.91 -4.15 -15.97
CA PRO A 128 -9.37 -5.45 -15.62
C PRO A 128 -7.86 -5.38 -15.39
N GLU A 129 -7.40 -6.05 -14.33
CA GLU A 129 -5.98 -6.20 -13.99
C GLU A 129 -5.65 -7.69 -13.93
N PRO A 130 -4.47 -8.13 -14.42
CA PRO A 130 -4.05 -9.51 -14.28
C PRO A 130 -3.84 -9.85 -12.80
N GLY A 131 -4.10 -11.11 -12.44
CA GLY A 131 -3.83 -11.64 -11.09
C GLY A 131 -5.02 -11.64 -10.12
N THR A 132 -6.18 -11.08 -10.47
CA THR A 132 -7.38 -11.11 -9.61
C THR A 132 -7.79 -12.54 -9.22
N ALA A 133 -7.75 -13.49 -10.16
CA ALA A 133 -8.08 -14.88 -9.87
C ALA A 133 -7.13 -15.50 -8.81
N ALA A 134 -5.82 -15.28 -8.98
CA ALA A 134 -4.82 -15.76 -8.03
C ALA A 134 -4.97 -15.10 -6.64
N LEU A 135 -5.36 -13.82 -6.58
CA LEU A 135 -5.72 -13.16 -5.32
C LEU A 135 -6.88 -13.90 -4.63
N HIS A 136 -7.97 -14.16 -5.36
CA HIS A 136 -9.14 -14.83 -4.78
C HIS A 136 -8.79 -16.22 -4.24
N ASP A 137 -8.01 -17.01 -4.98
CA ASP A 137 -7.57 -18.33 -4.53
C ASP A 137 -6.77 -18.23 -3.22
N VAL A 138 -5.76 -17.35 -3.18
CA VAL A 138 -4.91 -17.14 -1.99
C VAL A 138 -5.70 -16.64 -0.77
N LEU A 139 -6.68 -15.75 -0.97
CA LEU A 139 -7.50 -15.24 0.13
C LEU A 139 -8.54 -16.25 0.60
N GLN A 140 -9.08 -17.08 -0.29
CA GLN A 140 -9.96 -18.19 0.09
C GLN A 140 -9.22 -19.21 0.95
N GLU A 141 -7.97 -19.55 0.60
CA GLU A 141 -7.11 -20.40 1.44
C GLU A 141 -6.86 -19.79 2.83
N ALA A 142 -6.82 -18.47 2.94
CA ALA A 142 -6.70 -17.75 4.21
C ALA A 142 -8.02 -17.71 5.02
N GLY A 143 -9.14 -18.14 4.44
CA GLY A 143 -10.46 -18.18 5.06
C GLY A 143 -11.31 -16.94 4.81
N LEU A 144 -11.03 -16.18 3.74
CA LEU A 144 -11.93 -15.13 3.25
C LEU A 144 -13.04 -15.74 2.39
N VAL A 145 -14.28 -15.33 2.64
CA VAL A 145 -15.41 -15.62 1.75
C VAL A 145 -15.52 -14.48 0.76
N VAL A 146 -15.15 -14.72 -0.50
CA VAL A 146 -15.23 -13.72 -1.58
C VAL A 146 -16.68 -13.60 -2.04
N ASP A 147 -17.23 -12.40 -2.00
CA ASP A 147 -18.56 -12.10 -2.53
C ASP A 147 -18.58 -12.28 -4.05
N GLU A 148 -19.63 -12.87 -4.60
CA GLU A 148 -19.74 -13.01 -6.06
C GLU A 148 -19.74 -11.66 -6.77
N ARG A 149 -20.24 -10.61 -6.11
CA ARG A 149 -20.24 -9.23 -6.61
C ARG A 149 -18.83 -8.67 -6.78
N ASP A 150 -17.83 -9.23 -6.11
CA ASP A 150 -16.44 -8.77 -6.17
C ASP A 150 -15.64 -9.45 -7.29
N ARG A 151 -16.21 -10.47 -7.96
CA ARG A 151 -15.46 -11.27 -8.94
C ARG A 151 -14.99 -10.50 -10.16
N ASP A 152 -15.71 -9.43 -10.51
CA ASP A 152 -15.41 -8.57 -11.65
C ASP A 152 -14.54 -7.35 -11.29
N LEU A 153 -14.09 -7.25 -10.03
CA LEU A 153 -13.18 -6.19 -9.61
C LEU A 153 -11.77 -6.41 -10.18
N SER A 154 -11.10 -5.31 -10.52
CA SER A 154 -9.67 -5.32 -10.77
C SER A 154 -8.91 -5.80 -9.53
N LEU A 155 -7.67 -6.26 -9.70
CA LEU A 155 -6.82 -6.68 -8.60
C LEU A 155 -6.73 -5.59 -7.51
N THR A 156 -6.46 -4.34 -7.90
CA THR A 156 -6.40 -3.21 -6.97
C THR A 156 -7.75 -2.96 -6.28
N ALA A 157 -8.87 -3.01 -7.02
CA ALA A 157 -10.21 -2.84 -6.47
C ALA A 157 -10.59 -3.95 -5.48
N ALA A 158 -10.27 -5.20 -5.79
CA ALA A 158 -10.49 -6.35 -4.91
C ALA A 158 -9.68 -6.22 -3.61
N LEU A 159 -8.40 -5.80 -3.69
CA LEU A 159 -7.58 -5.53 -2.49
C LEU A 159 -8.19 -4.44 -1.61
N VAL A 160 -8.72 -3.36 -2.20
CA VAL A 160 -9.42 -2.29 -1.46
C VAL A 160 -10.67 -2.83 -0.76
N ALA A 161 -11.47 -3.65 -1.45
CA ALA A 161 -12.65 -4.28 -0.84
C ALA A 161 -12.27 -5.18 0.34
N VAL A 162 -11.21 -5.98 0.19
CA VAL A 162 -10.65 -6.83 1.26
C VAL A 162 -10.19 -5.98 2.44
N PHE A 163 -9.36 -4.96 2.23
CA PHE A 163 -8.90 -4.10 3.32
C PHE A 163 -10.07 -3.40 4.03
N HIS A 164 -11.08 -2.96 3.29
CA HIS A 164 -12.28 -2.36 3.86
C HIS A 164 -13.06 -3.35 4.74
N ASP A 165 -13.24 -4.61 4.28
CA ASP A 165 -13.90 -5.66 5.06
C ASP A 165 -13.12 -6.05 6.32
N LEU A 166 -11.79 -5.92 6.29
CA LEU A 166 -10.93 -6.09 7.45
C LEU A 166 -10.96 -4.89 8.41
N GLY A 167 -11.62 -3.78 8.05
CA GLY A 167 -11.82 -2.62 8.92
C GLY A 167 -10.99 -1.37 8.57
N LEU A 168 -10.21 -1.38 7.49
CA LEU A 168 -9.50 -0.19 7.00
C LEU A 168 -10.48 0.69 6.20
N ARG A 169 -11.20 1.57 6.88
CA ARG A 169 -12.32 2.36 6.33
C ARG A 169 -11.92 3.75 5.87
N GLU A 170 -10.83 4.27 6.42
CA GLU A 170 -10.31 5.59 6.11
C GLU A 170 -9.33 5.54 4.93
N ALA A 171 -9.35 6.58 4.08
CA ALA A 171 -8.48 6.64 2.91
C ALA A 171 -7.00 6.52 3.29
N TRP A 172 -6.57 7.17 4.37
CA TRP A 172 -5.18 7.13 4.83
C TRP A 172 -4.76 5.72 5.31
N GLN A 173 -5.68 4.91 5.84
CA GLN A 173 -5.38 3.51 6.24
C GLN A 173 -5.10 2.65 5.01
N LEU A 174 -5.93 2.80 3.98
CA LEU A 174 -5.76 2.11 2.71
C LEU A 174 -4.46 2.55 2.00
N GLU A 175 -4.19 3.87 1.96
CA GLU A 175 -2.91 4.41 1.44
C GLU A 175 -1.72 3.79 2.18
N ALA A 176 -1.76 3.78 3.51
CA ALA A 176 -0.69 3.24 4.33
C ALA A 176 -0.48 1.73 4.12
N ALA A 177 -1.54 0.95 3.94
CA ALA A 177 -1.44 -0.49 3.64
C ALA A 177 -0.69 -0.73 2.32
N PHE A 178 -1.01 0.02 1.26
CA PHE A 178 -0.27 -0.08 0.00
C PHE A 178 1.17 0.42 0.12
N VAL A 179 1.42 1.47 0.91
CA VAL A 179 2.78 1.95 1.18
C VAL A 179 3.62 0.87 1.85
N VAL A 180 3.12 0.27 2.94
CA VAL A 180 3.83 -0.80 3.66
C VAL A 180 4.08 -2.00 2.75
N ALA A 181 3.12 -2.37 1.91
CA ALA A 181 3.26 -3.49 0.98
C ALA A 181 4.32 -3.26 -0.10
N ARG A 182 4.34 -2.07 -0.73
CA ARG A 182 5.09 -1.82 -1.97
C ARG A 182 6.45 -1.14 -1.74
N TRP A 183 6.57 -0.34 -0.68
CA TRP A 183 7.79 0.42 -0.38
C TRP A 183 9.07 -0.43 -0.34
N PRO A 184 9.09 -1.61 0.34
CA PRO A 184 10.30 -2.43 0.40
C PRO A 184 10.80 -2.87 -0.98
N LEU A 185 9.89 -3.23 -1.89
CA LEU A 185 10.25 -3.67 -3.24
C LEU A 185 10.72 -2.51 -4.12
N ALA A 186 10.07 -1.34 -4.03
CA ALA A 186 10.52 -0.13 -4.73
C ALA A 186 11.94 0.30 -4.29
N GLN A 187 12.21 0.22 -2.98
CA GLN A 187 13.55 0.49 -2.45
C GLN A 187 14.56 -0.57 -2.87
N ALA A 188 14.21 -1.86 -2.82
CA ALA A 188 15.09 -2.95 -3.20
C ALA A 188 15.50 -2.85 -4.68
N GLU A 189 14.53 -2.56 -5.56
CA GLU A 189 14.77 -2.31 -6.99
C GLU A 189 15.79 -1.18 -7.18
N ALA A 190 15.62 -0.06 -6.47
CA ALA A 190 16.58 1.03 -6.52
C ALA A 190 17.95 0.62 -5.99
N MET A 191 18.03 -0.09 -4.86
CA MET A 191 19.31 -0.51 -4.25
C MET A 191 20.08 -1.54 -5.07
N SER A 192 19.42 -2.25 -5.99
CA SER A 192 20.09 -3.13 -6.96
C SER A 192 20.99 -2.38 -7.96
N ASN A 193 20.86 -1.04 -8.04
CA ASN A 193 21.63 -0.20 -8.94
C ASN A 193 22.86 0.46 -8.26
N THR A 194 23.92 0.63 -9.04
CA THR A 194 25.15 1.32 -8.61
C THR A 194 24.89 2.83 -8.48
N PRO A 195 25.25 3.46 -7.35
CA PRO A 195 25.05 4.89 -7.18
C PRO A 195 25.94 5.70 -8.12
N GLY A 196 25.39 6.76 -8.72
CA GLY A 196 26.12 7.63 -9.64
C GLY A 196 26.28 7.06 -11.06
N ALA A 197 25.74 5.87 -11.34
CA ALA A 197 25.87 5.19 -12.63
C ALA A 197 24.83 5.67 -13.66
N LEU A 198 24.54 6.97 -13.76
CA LEU A 198 23.50 7.50 -14.65
C LEU A 198 23.70 7.11 -16.13
N GLY A 199 24.95 6.84 -16.55
CA GLY A 199 25.27 6.34 -17.89
C GLY A 199 24.68 4.96 -18.23
N THR A 200 24.22 4.18 -17.26
CA THR A 200 23.53 2.90 -17.50
C THR A 200 22.03 3.06 -17.68
N TYR A 201 21.49 4.27 -17.48
CA TYR A 201 20.08 4.55 -17.64
C TYR A 201 19.71 4.56 -19.13
N PRO A 202 18.69 3.79 -19.57
CA PRO A 202 18.30 3.75 -20.97
C PRO A 202 17.72 5.10 -21.42
N ILE A 203 18.43 5.80 -22.29
CA ILE A 203 17.97 7.07 -22.90
C ILE A 203 16.77 6.85 -23.82
N ARG A 204 16.64 5.67 -24.42
CA ARG A 204 15.47 5.27 -25.22
C ARG A 204 14.44 4.62 -24.30
N LEU A 205 13.66 5.47 -23.63
CA LEU A 205 12.42 5.03 -23.02
C LEU A 205 11.43 4.62 -24.12
N PRO A 206 10.49 3.69 -23.83
CA PRO A 206 9.38 3.42 -24.75
C PRO A 206 8.75 4.75 -25.18
N SER A 207 8.41 4.88 -26.45
CA SER A 207 7.77 6.08 -26.97
C SER A 207 6.47 6.34 -26.21
N PHE A 208 6.45 7.41 -25.39
CA PHE A 208 5.23 7.89 -24.77
C PHE A 208 4.37 8.53 -25.86
N ASP A 209 3.19 7.97 -26.09
CA ASP A 209 2.21 8.55 -27.01
C ASP A 209 1.52 9.72 -26.29
N LEU A 210 2.04 10.93 -26.48
CA LEU A 210 1.45 12.17 -25.98
C LEU A 210 0.18 12.53 -26.78
N ARG A 211 -0.81 11.63 -26.83
CA ARG A 211 -2.13 11.88 -27.46
C ARG A 211 -2.83 12.99 -26.70
N GLY A 212 -2.54 14.22 -27.09
CA GLY A 212 -2.95 15.44 -26.42
C GLY A 212 -2.25 16.69 -26.94
N THR A 213 -1.12 16.56 -27.64
CA THR A 213 -0.60 17.68 -28.44
C THR A 213 -1.40 17.75 -29.75
N PRO A 214 -2.16 18.83 -30.01
CA PRO A 214 -2.71 19.06 -31.33
C PRO A 214 -1.55 19.04 -32.32
N ARG A 215 -1.60 18.19 -33.34
CA ARG A 215 -0.72 18.37 -34.48
C ARG A 215 -1.18 19.67 -35.14
N GLU A 216 -0.36 20.72 -35.06
CA GLU A 216 -0.56 21.88 -35.92
C GLU A 216 -0.50 21.39 -37.38
N PRO A 217 -1.41 21.88 -38.24
CA PRO A 217 -1.54 21.45 -39.63
C PRO A 217 -0.32 21.79 -40.49
#